data_AF-Q0RL81-F1
#
_entry.id   AF-Q0RL81-F1
#
_cell.length_a   1.000
_cell.length_b   1.000
_cell.length_c   1.000
_cell.angle_alpha   90.00
_cell.angle_beta   90.00
_cell.angle_gamma   90.00
#
_symmetry.space_group_name_H-M   'P 1'
#
loop_
_entity.id
_entity.type
_entity.pdbx_description
1 polymer ?
#
loop_
_entity_poly.entity_id
_entity_poly.type
_entity_poly.pdbx_seq_one_letter_code
_entity_poly.pdbx_strand_id
1 'polypeptide(L)'
;MGRPLVRKKVEQSPPLGPDTNRDLRYVEERGIVQQCEEAGELLLSQQAVGDKRRSHPFDERRPSIRGEATHPARVNSPKYRATAQRLGRHPLSAGSSVSEAVWDLDVCVLSVVAWVEVDVVVRSVVDGLVMVRSDPYPSDLSDAEWALVEPLLPPVSKDGRKEAHPRREIVNPILYVTHAGCSWRSLPRDFPPWETVYGFFARWHDKGVIARVHDALRDTSRELEGRDRQPTAGVIDPQSVKGAQTVDAATRGYDAGKKVNGRKRFLITDTLGLLLSVLVLPASVQDRDGGRRIMVDHYFDHWQCRHLFADGGFAGRFVDWAGEVMKTSVDIVRKNPGQRGFEALPKRWVVERTFSWITAHRRLARDYERKPATSETFIRLAMIRTMVRRLPRQLAHSGQTTPSTTEGSRNKI
;
A
#
# COMPACT_ATOMS: atom_id res chain seq x y z
N MET A 1 -41.78 82.17 -1.53
CA MET A 1 -40.39 82.15 -2.05
C MET A 1 -39.50 81.38 -1.07
N GLY A 2 -39.31 80.09 -1.33
CA GLY A 2 -38.54 79.17 -0.47
C GLY A 2 -37.07 79.10 -0.93
N ARG A 3 -36.15 79.12 0.03
CA ARG A 3 -34.69 79.10 -0.16
C ARG A 3 -34.18 77.79 -0.79
N PRO A 4 -33.05 77.80 -1.53
CA PRO A 4 -32.67 76.68 -2.39
C PRO A 4 -31.90 75.55 -1.68
N LEU A 5 -32.09 74.35 -2.21
CA LEU A 5 -31.52 73.06 -1.81
C LEU A 5 -30.00 72.98 -1.98
N VAL A 6 -29.29 72.62 -0.91
CA VAL A 6 -27.87 72.22 -0.94
C VAL A 6 -27.80 70.69 -1.12
N ARG A 7 -27.22 70.24 -2.24
CA ARG A 7 -26.91 68.82 -2.51
C ARG A 7 -25.77 68.36 -1.59
N LYS A 8 -26.00 67.32 -0.78
CA LYS A 8 -24.94 66.58 -0.07
C LYS A 8 -24.11 65.77 -1.08
N LYS A 9 -22.79 65.96 -1.04
CA LYS A 9 -21.80 65.18 -1.81
C LYS A 9 -21.68 63.80 -1.14
N VAL A 10 -21.91 62.74 -1.90
CA VAL A 10 -21.67 61.35 -1.49
C VAL A 10 -20.16 61.12 -1.53
N GLU A 11 -19.57 60.81 -0.38
CA GLU A 11 -18.17 60.41 -0.25
C GLU A 11 -18.09 58.91 -0.54
N GLN A 12 -17.46 58.54 -1.66
CA GLN A 12 -17.26 57.15 -2.05
C GLN A 12 -16.11 56.55 -1.22
N SER A 13 -16.38 55.45 -0.53
CA SER A 13 -15.35 54.62 0.10
C SER A 13 -14.36 54.07 -0.96
N PRO A 14 -13.05 53.98 -0.66
CA PRO A 14 -12.08 53.48 -1.62
C PRO A 14 -12.27 51.98 -1.89
N PRO A 15 -11.90 51.50 -3.10
CA PRO A 15 -12.08 50.10 -3.46
C PRO A 15 -11.14 49.21 -2.65
N LEU A 16 -11.70 48.15 -2.07
CA LEU A 16 -10.94 47.08 -1.40
C LEU A 16 -10.06 46.36 -2.43
N GLY A 17 -8.75 46.36 -2.18
CA GLY A 17 -7.76 45.65 -3.00
C GLY A 17 -7.85 44.12 -2.87
N PRO A 18 -7.19 43.37 -3.77
CA PRO A 18 -7.38 41.92 -3.98
C PRO A 18 -6.88 41.00 -2.85
N ASP A 19 -6.34 41.52 -1.74
CA ASP A 19 -5.66 40.70 -0.72
C ASP A 19 -6.53 40.31 0.50
N THR A 20 -7.72 40.89 0.67
CA THR A 20 -8.58 40.60 1.84
C THR A 20 -9.26 39.21 1.78
N ASN A 21 -9.27 38.57 0.60
CA ASN A 21 -9.85 37.24 0.42
C ASN A 21 -8.89 36.10 0.81
N ARG A 22 -7.59 36.40 0.94
CA ARG A 22 -6.57 35.44 1.37
C ARG A 22 -6.50 35.32 2.89
N ASP A 23 -6.66 36.44 3.58
CA ASP A 23 -6.69 36.49 5.05
C ASP A 23 -8.00 35.89 5.63
N LEU A 24 -9.15 36.08 4.98
CA LEU A 24 -10.40 35.42 5.40
C LEU A 24 -10.35 33.91 5.21
N ARG A 25 -9.75 33.42 4.11
CA ARG A 25 -9.52 31.98 3.90
C ARG A 25 -8.56 31.41 4.94
N TYR A 26 -7.50 32.12 5.28
CA TYR A 26 -6.53 31.68 6.28
C TYR A 26 -7.14 31.60 7.70
N VAL A 27 -8.05 32.51 8.04
CA VAL A 27 -8.78 32.49 9.33
C VAL A 27 -9.84 31.40 9.36
N GLU A 28 -10.60 31.16 8.28
CA GLU A 28 -11.55 30.04 8.18
C GLU A 28 -10.85 28.67 8.19
N GLU A 29 -9.73 28.53 7.49
CA GLU A 29 -8.90 27.32 7.48
C GLU A 29 -8.33 27.01 8.87
N ARG A 30 -7.91 28.02 9.65
CA ARG A 30 -7.52 27.83 11.06
C ARG A 30 -8.69 27.41 11.95
N GLY A 31 -9.90 27.93 11.72
CA GLY A 31 -11.09 27.51 12.46
C GLY A 31 -11.44 26.04 12.21
N ILE A 32 -11.32 25.57 10.96
CA ILE A 32 -11.53 24.17 10.60
C ILE A 32 -10.42 23.28 11.17
N VAL A 33 -9.15 23.70 11.08
CA VAL A 33 -8.02 22.96 11.65
C VAL A 33 -8.15 22.85 13.17
N GLN A 34 -8.50 23.93 13.87
CA GLN A 34 -8.68 23.91 15.32
C GLN A 34 -9.84 23.03 15.77
N GLN A 35 -10.98 23.04 15.06
CA GLN A 35 -12.09 22.11 15.34
C GLN A 35 -11.73 20.65 15.02
N CYS A 36 -10.87 20.41 14.01
CA CYS A 36 -10.34 19.09 13.70
C CYS A 36 -9.31 18.61 14.75
N GLU A 37 -8.49 19.52 15.30
CA GLU A 37 -7.57 19.27 16.41
C GLU A 37 -8.33 18.98 17.71
N GLU A 38 -9.38 19.73 18.03
CA GLU A 38 -10.26 19.47 19.18
C GLU A 38 -10.97 18.11 19.06
N ALA A 39 -11.42 17.75 17.85
CA ALA A 39 -11.92 16.40 17.57
C ALA A 39 -10.83 15.32 17.71
N GLY A 40 -9.57 15.67 17.42
CA GLY A 40 -8.37 14.85 17.61
C GLY A 40 -7.95 14.69 19.08
N GLU A 41 -8.12 15.72 19.92
CA GLU A 41 -7.82 15.66 21.37
C GLU A 41 -8.91 14.90 22.16
N LEU A 42 -10.16 15.01 21.75
CA LEU A 42 -11.25 14.13 22.20
C LEU A 42 -10.96 12.65 21.88
N LEU A 43 -10.20 12.40 20.81
CA LEU A 43 -9.75 11.09 20.35
C LEU A 43 -8.62 10.51 21.22
N LEU A 44 -7.63 11.32 21.62
CA LEU A 44 -6.56 10.91 22.54
C LEU A 44 -7.06 10.71 23.97
N SER A 45 -8.00 11.53 24.44
CA SER A 45 -8.59 11.39 25.77
C SER A 45 -9.47 10.14 25.90
N GLN A 46 -10.20 9.74 24.85
CA GLN A 46 -10.96 8.47 24.84
C GLN A 46 -10.06 7.24 24.80
N GLN A 47 -8.86 7.33 24.20
CA GLN A 47 -7.84 6.27 24.29
C GLN A 47 -7.24 6.19 25.70
N ALA A 48 -7.02 7.32 26.39
CA ALA A 48 -6.47 7.36 27.75
C ALA A 48 -7.48 6.90 28.84
N VAL A 49 -8.79 7.05 28.62
CA VAL A 49 -9.84 6.58 29.56
C VAL A 49 -9.97 5.04 29.56
N GLY A 50 -9.55 4.36 28.48
CA GLY A 50 -9.45 2.90 28.43
C GLY A 50 -8.34 2.31 29.31
N ASP A 51 -7.33 3.12 29.65
CA ASP A 51 -6.13 2.68 30.39
C ASP A 51 -6.26 2.87 31.91
N LYS A 52 -7.23 3.68 32.37
CA LYS A 52 -7.45 3.95 33.81
C LYS A 52 -8.48 3.05 34.51
N ARG A 53 -9.11 2.10 33.80
CA ARG A 53 -9.98 1.09 34.42
C ARG A 53 -9.28 -0.27 34.53
N ARG A 54 -8.16 -0.34 35.26
CA ARG A 54 -7.63 -1.60 35.82
C ARG A 54 -6.56 -1.30 36.88
N SER A 55 -7.02 -0.92 38.06
CA SER A 55 -6.23 -1.02 39.29
C SER A 55 -7.17 -1.35 40.44
N HIS A 56 -7.26 -2.63 40.81
CA HIS A 56 -7.46 -3.12 42.18
C HIS A 56 -7.28 -4.65 42.25
N PRO A 57 -6.93 -5.20 43.43
CA PRO A 57 -5.91 -6.23 43.59
C PRO A 57 -6.51 -7.63 43.63
N PHE A 58 -5.78 -8.61 43.11
CA PHE A 58 -6.17 -10.02 43.25
C PHE A 58 -5.34 -10.68 44.37
N ASP A 59 -6.10 -11.08 45.38
CA ASP A 59 -5.73 -11.63 46.68
C ASP A 59 -5.20 -13.08 46.59
N GLU A 60 -4.29 -13.38 47.49
CA GLU A 60 -3.51 -14.61 47.63
C GLU A 60 -4.35 -15.75 48.21
N ARG A 61 -4.46 -16.89 47.51
CA ARG A 61 -4.67 -18.19 48.16
C ARG A 61 -3.93 -19.31 47.42
N ARG A 62 -2.77 -19.70 47.97
CA ARG A 62 -2.18 -21.03 47.81
C ARG A 62 -2.95 -22.06 48.66
N PRO A 63 -2.84 -23.35 48.35
CA PRO A 63 -2.08 -24.18 49.28
C PRO A 63 -1.01 -25.05 48.61
N SER A 64 0.03 -25.31 49.42
CA SER A 64 1.28 -26.01 49.14
C SER A 64 1.13 -27.53 49.03
N ILE A 65 1.96 -28.17 48.18
CA ILE A 65 2.58 -29.46 48.50
C ILE A 65 4.06 -29.42 48.03
N ARG A 66 4.95 -29.83 48.94
CA ARG A 66 6.41 -29.95 48.79
C ARG A 66 6.80 -31.12 47.89
N GLY A 67 8.00 -31.09 47.30
CA GLY A 67 8.71 -32.30 46.88
C GLY A 67 9.66 -32.15 45.68
N GLU A 68 10.91 -31.80 45.98
CA GLU A 68 12.18 -32.29 45.42
C GLU A 68 12.48 -32.40 43.90
N ALA A 69 13.70 -31.99 43.59
CA ALA A 69 14.37 -32.04 42.30
C ALA A 69 14.80 -33.45 41.89
N THR A 70 14.71 -33.78 40.60
CA THR A 70 15.69 -34.62 39.86
C THR A 70 15.50 -34.47 38.34
N HIS A 71 16.62 -34.46 37.61
CA HIS A 71 16.72 -34.40 36.15
C HIS A 71 16.75 -35.83 35.54
N PRO A 72 16.79 -36.00 34.20
CA PRO A 72 15.69 -36.42 33.34
C PRO A 72 15.64 -37.95 33.06
N ALA A 73 14.43 -38.49 32.88
CA ALA A 73 14.21 -39.85 32.39
C ALA A 73 13.56 -39.85 31.00
N ARG A 74 14.18 -40.65 30.13
CA ARG A 74 13.74 -41.05 28.79
C ARG A 74 12.32 -41.63 28.81
N VAL A 75 11.49 -41.25 27.84
CA VAL A 75 10.33 -42.05 27.43
C VAL A 75 10.43 -42.37 25.94
N ASN A 76 10.72 -43.65 25.70
CA ASN A 76 10.58 -44.38 24.45
C ASN A 76 9.11 -44.36 24.00
N SER A 77 8.85 -44.05 22.72
CA SER A 77 7.62 -44.49 22.05
C SER A 77 7.98 -45.27 20.77
N PRO A 78 7.47 -46.50 20.57
CA PRO A 78 7.91 -47.40 19.50
C PRO A 78 7.01 -47.27 18.27
N LYS A 79 7.35 -46.40 17.30
CA LYS A 79 6.67 -46.42 15.98
C LYS A 79 7.52 -46.18 14.73
N TYR A 80 8.86 -46.13 14.82
CA TYR A 80 9.72 -46.09 13.62
C TYR A 80 10.93 -47.01 13.76
N ARG A 81 10.67 -48.32 13.72
CA ARG A 81 11.69 -49.37 13.66
C ARG A 81 11.40 -50.25 12.44
N ALA A 82 11.82 -49.80 11.27
CA ALA A 82 12.05 -50.64 10.10
C ALA A 82 12.87 -49.86 9.07
N THR A 83 13.88 -50.50 8.50
CA THR A 83 14.71 -50.07 7.36
C THR A 83 16.00 -49.28 7.67
N ALA A 84 16.83 -49.81 8.57
CA ALA A 84 18.27 -49.51 8.58
C ALA A 84 19.07 -50.67 9.19
N GLN A 85 18.92 -51.87 8.62
CA GLN A 85 19.77 -53.03 8.89
C GLN A 85 19.84 -53.89 7.63
N ARG A 86 20.81 -53.60 6.76
CA ARG A 86 21.37 -54.60 5.85
C ARG A 86 22.80 -54.20 5.53
N LEU A 87 23.73 -55.09 5.89
CA LEU A 87 25.16 -55.14 5.55
C LEU A 87 26.01 -54.09 6.31
N GLY A 88 26.68 -54.40 7.43
CA GLY A 88 27.38 -55.64 7.79
C GLY A 88 28.85 -55.51 7.38
N ARG A 89 29.67 -54.92 8.26
CA ARG A 89 31.14 -54.91 8.16
C ARG A 89 31.68 -56.32 8.42
N HIS A 90 32.72 -56.74 7.71
CA HIS A 90 33.81 -57.53 8.28
C HIS A 90 35.16 -57.20 7.59
N PRO A 91 36.31 -57.31 8.30
CA PRO A 91 37.61 -56.76 7.90
C PRO A 91 38.68 -57.82 7.60
N LEU A 92 39.61 -57.56 6.67
CA LEU A 92 40.91 -58.22 6.43
C LEU A 92 41.71 -57.29 5.47
N SER A 93 43.03 -57.20 5.33
CA SER A 93 44.26 -57.51 6.07
C SER A 93 45.40 -56.86 5.25
N ALA A 94 46.55 -56.58 5.86
CA ALA A 94 47.72 -55.95 5.25
C ALA A 94 48.40 -56.78 4.13
N GLY A 95 49.11 -56.11 3.22
CA GLY A 95 50.22 -56.71 2.47
C GLY A 95 50.50 -56.14 1.07
N SER A 96 51.73 -55.63 0.87
CA SER A 96 52.51 -55.52 -0.41
C SER A 96 51.94 -54.68 -1.56
N SER A 97 52.67 -53.94 -2.39
CA SER A 97 54.08 -53.57 -2.53
C SER A 97 54.08 -52.49 -3.63
N VAL A 98 54.69 -51.33 -3.40
CA VAL A 98 54.89 -50.33 -4.45
C VAL A 98 56.27 -50.61 -5.06
N SER A 99 56.30 -51.02 -6.32
CA SER A 99 57.53 -51.07 -7.12
C SER A 99 57.41 -50.11 -8.30
N GLU A 100 58.49 -49.37 -8.48
CA GLU A 100 58.79 -48.35 -9.47
C GLU A 100 58.51 -48.77 -10.93
N ALA A 101 58.12 -47.79 -11.75
CA ALA A 101 58.60 -47.67 -13.12
C ALA A 101 58.46 -46.21 -13.59
N VAL A 102 59.61 -45.57 -13.75
CA VAL A 102 59.85 -44.25 -14.35
C VAL A 102 59.96 -44.43 -15.87
N TRP A 103 59.11 -43.74 -16.65
CA TRP A 103 59.27 -43.21 -18.03
C TRP A 103 58.00 -42.33 -18.23
N ASP A 104 57.94 -41.11 -18.74
CA ASP A 104 58.83 -40.34 -19.60
C ASP A 104 58.39 -38.86 -19.48
N LEU A 105 59.35 -37.95 -19.36
CA LEU A 105 59.18 -36.50 -19.19
C LEU A 105 59.34 -35.87 -20.56
N ASP A 106 58.27 -35.61 -21.33
CA ASP A 106 58.38 -34.70 -22.50
C ASP A 106 57.08 -34.16 -23.16
N VAL A 107 55.92 -34.07 -22.48
CA VAL A 107 54.68 -33.53 -23.13
C VAL A 107 53.87 -32.50 -22.33
N CYS A 108 54.29 -32.06 -21.14
CA CYS A 108 53.42 -31.20 -20.29
C CYS A 108 53.95 -29.79 -19.97
N VAL A 109 54.68 -29.13 -20.88
CA VAL A 109 55.09 -27.71 -20.68
C VAL A 109 54.34 -26.72 -21.60
N LEU A 110 53.50 -27.19 -22.54
CA LEU A 110 52.65 -26.33 -23.38
C LEU A 110 51.20 -26.18 -22.89
N SER A 111 50.87 -26.64 -21.69
CA SER A 111 49.49 -26.57 -21.15
C SER A 111 49.32 -25.64 -19.94
N VAL A 112 50.40 -25.02 -19.44
CA VAL A 112 50.36 -24.23 -18.19
C VAL A 112 50.32 -22.72 -18.43
N VAL A 113 50.54 -22.23 -19.66
CA VAL A 113 50.48 -20.78 -19.96
C VAL A 113 49.09 -20.33 -20.47
N ALA A 114 48.17 -21.26 -20.73
CA ALA A 114 46.79 -20.95 -21.14
C ALA A 114 45.76 -20.91 -19.97
N TRP A 115 46.22 -21.06 -18.72
CA TRP A 115 45.34 -21.13 -17.54
C TRP A 115 45.33 -19.85 -16.67
N VAL A 116 46.15 -18.85 -16.98
CA VAL A 116 46.22 -17.60 -16.19
C VAL A 116 45.43 -16.44 -16.81
N GLU A 117 45.03 -16.53 -18.08
CA GLU A 117 44.16 -15.52 -18.73
C GLU A 117 42.65 -15.80 -18.63
N VAL A 118 42.25 -17.02 -18.24
CA VAL A 118 40.83 -17.37 -18.08
C VAL A 118 40.26 -16.88 -16.73
N ASP A 119 41.11 -16.70 -15.72
CA ASP A 119 40.66 -16.32 -14.37
C ASP A 119 40.29 -14.83 -14.23
N VAL A 120 40.83 -13.96 -15.08
CA VAL A 120 40.47 -12.53 -15.10
C VAL A 120 39.14 -12.30 -15.82
N VAL A 121 38.85 -13.09 -16.86
CA VAL A 121 37.58 -13.01 -17.60
C VAL A 121 36.43 -13.64 -16.81
N VAL A 122 36.67 -14.73 -16.07
CA VAL A 122 35.61 -15.36 -15.26
C VAL A 122 35.22 -14.49 -14.06
N ARG A 123 36.16 -13.77 -13.41
CA ARG A 123 35.82 -12.82 -12.33
C ARG A 123 35.02 -11.61 -12.80
N SER A 124 35.21 -11.14 -14.03
CA SER A 124 34.41 -10.06 -14.61
C SER A 124 32.95 -10.45 -14.88
N VAL A 125 32.64 -11.73 -15.06
CA VAL A 125 31.29 -12.22 -15.40
C VAL A 125 30.45 -12.51 -14.16
N VAL A 126 31.06 -12.85 -13.02
CA VAL A 126 30.32 -13.07 -11.76
C VAL A 126 29.93 -11.79 -11.02
N ASP A 127 30.58 -10.65 -11.27
CA ASP A 127 30.17 -9.35 -10.69
C ASP A 127 29.03 -8.66 -11.47
N GLY A 128 28.64 -9.22 -12.62
CA GLY A 128 27.60 -8.68 -13.50
C GLY A 128 26.47 -9.65 -13.81
N LEU A 129 26.35 -10.76 -13.06
CA LEU A 129 25.27 -11.73 -13.26
C LEU A 129 23.96 -11.17 -12.70
N VAL A 130 23.34 -10.26 -13.45
CA VAL A 130 21.90 -10.03 -13.37
C VAL A 130 21.28 -11.39 -13.63
N MET A 131 20.71 -12.02 -12.60
CA MET A 131 19.91 -13.23 -12.75
C MET A 131 18.70 -12.86 -13.61
N VAL A 132 18.85 -12.96 -14.92
CA VAL A 132 17.76 -12.76 -15.88
C VAL A 132 16.76 -13.86 -15.59
N ARG A 133 15.63 -13.48 -14.99
CA ARG A 133 14.50 -14.38 -14.79
C ARG A 133 14.03 -14.88 -16.13
N SER A 134 13.92 -16.19 -16.27
CA SER A 134 13.58 -16.85 -17.53
C SER A 134 12.18 -16.47 -18.02
N ASP A 135 11.26 -16.15 -17.11
CA ASP A 135 9.90 -15.68 -17.42
C ASP A 135 9.42 -14.62 -16.40
N PRO A 136 8.77 -13.53 -16.85
CA PRO A 136 8.19 -12.54 -15.96
C PRO A 136 6.93 -13.09 -15.25
N TYR A 137 6.71 -12.70 -13.99
CA TYR A 137 5.46 -13.03 -13.33
C TYR A 137 4.28 -12.25 -13.93
N PRO A 138 3.05 -12.77 -13.87
CA PRO A 138 1.87 -12.01 -14.31
C PRO A 138 1.65 -10.68 -13.59
N SER A 139 2.28 -10.47 -12.42
CA SER A 139 2.29 -9.21 -11.67
C SER A 139 3.35 -8.21 -12.12
N ASP A 140 4.36 -8.67 -12.86
CA ASP A 140 5.48 -7.84 -13.27
C ASP A 140 5.00 -6.79 -14.28
N LEU A 141 5.66 -5.63 -14.24
CA LEU A 141 5.42 -4.55 -15.18
C LEU A 141 6.13 -4.85 -16.49
N SER A 142 5.43 -4.71 -17.61
CA SER A 142 6.03 -4.59 -18.95
C SER A 142 6.85 -3.30 -19.09
N ASP A 143 7.61 -3.15 -20.17
CA ASP A 143 8.45 -1.97 -20.37
C ASP A 143 7.60 -0.68 -20.51
N ALA A 144 6.49 -0.75 -21.24
CA ALA A 144 5.56 0.37 -21.36
C ALA A 144 4.89 0.73 -20.02
N GLU A 145 4.58 -0.27 -19.20
CA GLU A 145 4.06 -0.05 -17.84
C GLU A 145 5.13 0.52 -16.90
N TRP A 146 6.38 0.07 -17.04
CA TRP A 146 7.52 0.54 -16.24
C TRP A 146 7.85 2.01 -16.54
N ALA A 147 7.81 2.40 -17.82
CA ALA A 147 8.04 3.79 -18.26
C ALA A 147 7.08 4.80 -17.62
N LEU A 148 5.89 4.36 -17.17
CA LEU A 148 4.94 5.20 -16.43
C LEU A 148 5.29 5.34 -14.95
N VAL A 149 5.92 4.33 -14.35
CA VAL A 149 6.18 4.26 -12.90
C VAL A 149 7.56 4.80 -12.55
N GLU A 150 8.58 4.45 -13.32
CA GLU A 150 9.97 4.84 -13.09
C GLU A 150 10.18 6.34 -12.81
N PRO A 151 9.66 7.27 -13.63
CA PRO A 151 9.90 8.70 -13.42
C PRO A 151 9.22 9.26 -12.16
N LEU A 152 8.27 8.52 -11.58
CA LEU A 152 7.54 8.91 -10.37
C LEU A 152 8.23 8.44 -9.08
N LEU A 153 9.25 7.58 -9.20
CA LEU A 153 10.02 7.10 -8.06
C LEU A 153 11.07 8.14 -7.63
N PRO A 154 11.42 8.20 -6.33
CA PRO A 154 12.46 9.10 -5.87
C PRO A 154 13.81 8.76 -6.52
N PRO A 155 14.66 9.77 -6.79
CA PRO A 155 15.98 9.55 -7.35
C PRO A 155 16.80 8.63 -6.45
N VAL A 156 17.68 7.83 -7.06
CA VAL A 156 18.62 7.00 -6.31
C VAL A 156 19.57 7.92 -5.54
N SER A 157 19.67 7.72 -4.23
CA SER A 157 20.59 8.50 -3.40
C SER A 157 22.02 8.29 -3.88
N LYS A 158 22.74 9.39 -4.10
CA LYS A 158 24.19 9.36 -4.38
C LYS A 158 25.00 9.17 -3.09
N ASP A 159 24.37 9.48 -1.95
CA ASP A 159 24.97 9.38 -0.63
C ASP A 159 24.61 8.05 0.04
N GLY A 160 25.56 7.49 0.78
CA GLY A 160 25.41 6.26 1.54
C GLY A 160 25.67 4.99 0.72
N ARG A 161 25.14 3.86 1.20
CA ARG A 161 25.31 2.55 0.54
C ARG A 161 24.56 2.55 -0.79
N LYS A 162 25.29 2.26 -1.88
CA LYS A 162 24.70 2.10 -3.22
C LYS A 162 23.60 1.05 -3.21
N GLU A 163 22.51 1.34 -3.89
CA GLU A 163 21.42 0.39 -4.08
C GLU A 163 21.89 -0.73 -5.01
N ALA A 164 21.81 -1.98 -4.54
CA ALA A 164 22.32 -3.15 -5.26
C ALA A 164 21.38 -3.65 -6.37
N HIS A 165 20.10 -3.29 -6.31
CA HIS A 165 19.07 -3.78 -7.23
C HIS A 165 18.46 -2.63 -8.03
N PRO A 166 18.20 -2.81 -9.33
CA PRO A 166 17.39 -1.89 -10.11
C PRO A 166 16.02 -1.64 -9.48
N ARG A 167 15.48 -0.43 -9.61
CA ARG A 167 14.18 -0.06 -9.04
C ARG A 167 13.04 -0.98 -9.48
N ARG A 168 13.06 -1.46 -10.73
CA ARG A 168 12.05 -2.39 -11.27
C ARG A 168 12.05 -3.72 -10.53
N GLU A 169 13.23 -4.25 -10.18
CA GLU A 169 13.37 -5.49 -9.40
C GLU A 169 12.90 -5.34 -7.95
N ILE A 170 12.71 -4.11 -7.46
CA ILE A 170 12.09 -3.84 -6.16
C ILE A 170 10.58 -3.63 -6.29
N VAL A 171 10.12 -2.95 -7.34
CA VAL A 171 8.68 -2.69 -7.55
C VAL A 171 7.93 -3.97 -7.90
N ASN A 172 8.46 -4.80 -8.81
CA ASN A 172 7.84 -6.06 -9.22
C ASN A 172 7.50 -6.99 -8.04
N PRO A 173 8.40 -7.29 -7.07
CA PRO A 173 8.04 -8.11 -5.92
C PRO A 173 7.02 -7.45 -4.99
N ILE A 174 7.01 -6.13 -4.83
CA ILE A 174 5.97 -5.43 -4.06
C ILE A 174 4.60 -5.64 -4.72
N LEU A 175 4.53 -5.52 -6.04
CA LEU A 175 3.32 -5.80 -6.81
C LEU A 175 2.94 -7.29 -6.77
N TYR A 176 3.91 -8.19 -6.80
CA TYR A 176 3.70 -9.63 -6.64
C TYR A 176 3.06 -9.94 -5.28
N VAL A 177 3.62 -9.43 -4.19
CA VAL A 177 3.08 -9.60 -2.83
C VAL A 177 1.65 -9.07 -2.73
N THR A 178 1.38 -7.92 -3.33
CA THR A 178 0.04 -7.30 -3.38
C THR A 178 -0.95 -8.18 -4.15
N HIS A 179 -0.56 -8.66 -5.33
CA HIS A 179 -1.43 -9.42 -6.23
C HIS A 179 -1.63 -10.88 -5.79
N ALA A 180 -0.55 -11.60 -5.48
CA ALA A 180 -0.58 -13.00 -5.09
C ALA A 180 -1.00 -13.21 -3.62
N GLY A 181 -0.77 -12.22 -2.74
CA GLY A 181 -1.16 -12.29 -1.33
C GLY A 181 -0.26 -13.17 -0.47
N CYS A 182 0.96 -13.48 -0.90
CA CYS A 182 1.91 -14.25 -0.10
C CYS A 182 2.46 -13.44 1.09
N SER A 183 2.97 -14.13 2.11
CA SER A 183 3.73 -13.47 3.17
C SER A 183 5.05 -12.91 2.61
N TRP A 184 5.62 -11.87 3.23
CA TRP A 184 6.90 -11.31 2.79
C TRP A 184 8.03 -12.35 2.79
N ARG A 185 8.10 -13.20 3.82
CA ARG A 185 9.09 -14.29 3.92
C ARG A 185 8.88 -15.42 2.91
N SER A 186 7.72 -15.45 2.27
CA SER A 186 7.37 -16.43 1.23
C SER A 186 7.56 -15.87 -0.17
N LEU A 187 8.23 -14.72 -0.32
CA LEU A 187 8.59 -14.18 -1.63
C LEU A 187 9.43 -15.22 -2.40
N PRO A 188 9.16 -15.46 -3.69
CA PRO A 188 9.98 -16.33 -4.52
C PRO A 188 11.48 -15.98 -4.46
N ARG A 189 12.33 -17.01 -4.49
CA ARG A 189 13.79 -16.88 -4.25
C ARG A 189 14.55 -16.21 -5.40
N ASP A 190 13.93 -16.09 -6.55
CA ASP A 190 14.43 -15.39 -7.72
C ASP A 190 14.16 -13.88 -7.66
N PHE A 191 13.42 -13.38 -6.66
CA PHE A 191 13.36 -11.94 -6.35
C PHE A 191 14.56 -11.55 -5.46
N PRO A 192 14.87 -10.24 -5.35
CA PRO A 192 15.75 -9.75 -4.30
C PRO A 192 15.31 -10.25 -2.90
N PRO A 193 16.23 -10.39 -1.94
CA PRO A 193 15.90 -10.84 -0.59
C PRO A 193 14.72 -10.07 0.00
N TRP A 194 13.79 -10.79 0.63
CA TRP A 194 12.52 -10.19 1.09
C TRP A 194 12.74 -9.04 2.07
N GLU A 195 13.82 -9.07 2.87
CA GLU A 195 14.23 -8.01 3.77
C GLU A 195 14.52 -6.71 3.01
N THR A 196 15.22 -6.83 1.87
CA THR A 196 15.56 -5.71 1.00
C THR A 196 14.29 -5.11 0.40
N VAL A 197 13.44 -5.96 -0.18
CA VAL A 197 12.17 -5.53 -0.78
C VAL A 197 11.27 -4.86 0.27
N TYR A 198 11.09 -5.51 1.43
CA TYR A 198 10.29 -4.97 2.52
C TYR A 198 10.86 -3.65 3.05
N GLY A 199 12.19 -3.54 3.15
CA GLY A 199 12.86 -2.30 3.54
C GLY A 199 12.55 -1.14 2.60
N PHE A 200 12.52 -1.37 1.27
CA PHE A 200 12.07 -0.36 0.32
C PHE A 200 10.59 -0.03 0.47
N PHE A 201 9.73 -1.06 0.56
CA PHE A 201 8.30 -0.88 0.79
C PHE A 201 8.03 0.00 2.02
N ALA A 202 8.65 -0.31 3.16
CA ALA A 202 8.47 0.43 4.40
C ALA A 202 8.97 1.88 4.28
N ARG A 203 10.17 2.10 3.72
CA ARG A 203 10.69 3.46 3.50
C ARG A 203 9.80 4.28 2.56
N TRP A 204 9.28 3.67 1.50
CA TRP A 204 8.42 4.35 0.53
C TRP A 204 7.01 4.60 1.07
N HIS A 205 6.49 3.69 1.89
CA HIS A 205 5.30 3.91 2.70
C HIS A 205 5.49 5.15 3.59
N ASP A 206 6.53 5.16 4.43
CA ASP A 206 6.75 6.21 5.43
C ASP A 206 7.04 7.58 4.79
N LYS A 207 7.71 7.59 3.62
CA LYS A 207 7.98 8.82 2.85
C LYS A 207 6.84 9.24 1.92
N GLY A 208 5.69 8.55 1.93
CA GLY A 208 4.54 8.84 1.07
C GLY A 208 4.80 8.67 -0.44
N VAL A 209 5.84 7.93 -0.83
CA VAL A 209 6.19 7.69 -2.25
C VAL A 209 5.05 6.96 -2.95
N ILE A 210 4.49 5.93 -2.32
CA ILE A 210 3.40 5.13 -2.91
C ILE A 210 2.16 5.99 -3.13
N ALA A 211 1.85 6.92 -2.21
CA ALA A 211 0.75 7.86 -2.38
C ALA A 211 0.99 8.80 -3.57
N ARG A 212 2.18 9.41 -3.68
CA ARG A 212 2.51 10.30 -4.81
C ARG A 212 2.49 9.59 -6.17
N VAL A 213 3.03 8.36 -6.25
CA VAL A 213 2.98 7.55 -7.47
C VAL A 213 1.52 7.25 -7.84
N HIS A 214 0.71 6.86 -6.87
CA HIS A 214 -0.71 6.64 -7.06
C HIS A 214 -1.43 7.88 -7.63
N ASP A 215 -1.22 9.04 -7.01
CA ASP A 215 -1.91 10.27 -7.40
C ASP A 215 -1.51 10.74 -8.80
N ALA A 216 -0.22 10.67 -9.15
CA ALA A 216 0.25 11.02 -10.49
C ALA A 216 -0.34 10.11 -11.59
N LEU A 217 -0.46 8.80 -11.30
CA LEU A 217 -1.08 7.85 -12.23
C LEU A 217 -2.59 8.06 -12.34
N ARG A 218 -3.26 8.42 -11.24
CA ARG A 218 -4.68 8.81 -11.27
C ARG A 218 -4.88 10.04 -12.13
N ASP A 219 -4.09 11.07 -11.91
CA ASP A 219 -4.19 12.33 -12.64
C ASP A 219 -4.02 12.09 -14.15
N THR A 220 -3.01 11.32 -14.54
CA THR A 220 -2.80 10.89 -15.93
C THR A 220 -4.01 10.11 -16.47
N SER A 221 -4.55 9.18 -15.69
CA SER A 221 -5.72 8.38 -16.09
C SER A 221 -6.96 9.27 -16.30
N ARG A 222 -7.13 10.33 -15.50
CA ARG A 222 -8.24 11.27 -15.61
C ARG A 222 -8.12 12.14 -16.84
N GLU A 223 -6.92 12.67 -17.11
CA GLU A 223 -6.66 13.50 -18.29
C GLU A 223 -6.92 12.75 -19.60
N LEU A 224 -6.51 11.48 -19.68
CA LEU A 224 -6.76 10.63 -20.85
C LEU A 224 -8.26 10.32 -21.07
N GLU A 225 -9.05 10.37 -20.01
CA GLU A 225 -10.52 10.26 -20.07
C GLU A 225 -11.21 11.62 -20.27
N GLY A 226 -10.43 12.68 -20.60
CA GLY A 226 -10.93 14.03 -20.82
C GLY A 226 -11.48 14.70 -19.57
N ARG A 227 -10.95 14.37 -18.39
CA ARG A 227 -11.37 14.91 -17.09
C ARG A 227 -10.24 15.70 -16.43
N ASP A 228 -10.60 16.74 -15.67
CA ASP A 228 -9.66 17.47 -14.83
C ASP A 228 -9.01 16.58 -13.78
N ARG A 229 -7.72 16.79 -13.48
CA ARG A 229 -6.98 16.06 -12.43
C ARG A 229 -7.71 16.08 -11.10
N GLN A 230 -8.25 17.24 -10.73
CA GLN A 230 -9.02 17.47 -9.51
C GLN A 230 -10.52 17.24 -9.81
N PRO A 231 -11.14 16.17 -9.28
CA PRO A 231 -12.57 15.95 -9.47
C PRO A 231 -13.41 16.92 -8.64
N THR A 232 -14.60 17.24 -9.13
CA THR A 232 -15.59 18.03 -8.38
C THR A 232 -16.57 17.17 -7.59
N ALA A 233 -16.70 15.89 -7.96
CA ALA A 233 -17.60 14.94 -7.31
C ALA A 233 -16.93 13.59 -7.07
N GLY A 234 -17.32 12.96 -5.97
CA GLY A 234 -16.85 11.64 -5.57
C GLY A 234 -17.94 10.75 -4.98
N VAL A 235 -17.59 9.51 -4.68
CA VAL A 235 -18.47 8.51 -4.06
C VAL A 235 -17.75 7.95 -2.83
N ILE A 236 -18.40 8.03 -1.67
CA ILE A 236 -17.91 7.51 -0.40
C ILE A 236 -18.65 6.22 -0.04
N ASP A 237 -17.90 5.16 0.29
CA ASP A 237 -18.47 3.92 0.78
C ASP A 237 -17.48 3.13 1.64
N PRO A 238 -17.94 2.40 2.68
CA PRO A 238 -17.11 1.54 3.48
C PRO A 238 -17.29 0.03 3.21
N GLN A 239 -16.17 -0.68 3.12
CA GLN A 239 -16.14 -2.14 3.04
C GLN A 239 -15.53 -2.77 4.29
N SER A 240 -16.29 -3.61 4.98
CA SER A 240 -15.78 -4.43 6.10
C SER A 240 -15.10 -5.70 5.57
N VAL A 241 -13.87 -5.96 6.01
CA VAL A 241 -13.10 -7.15 5.67
C VAL A 241 -12.66 -7.89 6.92
N LYS A 242 -12.61 -9.22 6.82
CA LYS A 242 -12.15 -10.07 7.92
C LYS A 242 -10.68 -9.79 8.21
N GLY A 243 -10.32 -9.73 9.49
CA GLY A 243 -8.92 -9.67 9.93
C GLY A 243 -8.32 -11.06 10.05
N ALA A 244 -7.05 -11.23 9.71
CA ALA A 244 -6.25 -12.39 10.09
C ALA A 244 -5.87 -12.33 11.58
N GLN A 245 -5.24 -13.39 12.09
CA GLN A 245 -4.72 -13.41 13.47
C GLN A 245 -3.63 -12.36 13.69
N THR A 246 -2.92 -11.97 12.63
CA THR A 246 -1.87 -10.94 12.68
C THR A 246 -2.42 -9.52 12.87
N VAL A 247 -3.72 -9.31 12.68
CA VAL A 247 -4.35 -8.00 12.89
C VAL A 247 -4.53 -7.78 14.39
N ASP A 248 -3.91 -6.71 14.88
CA ASP A 248 -3.92 -6.33 16.29
C ASP A 248 -5.36 -6.11 16.81
N ALA A 249 -5.63 -6.60 18.04
CA ALA A 249 -6.89 -6.41 18.75
C ALA A 249 -7.26 -4.93 18.87
N ALA A 250 -6.28 -4.04 19.08
CA ALA A 250 -6.50 -2.60 19.21
C ALA A 250 -7.00 -1.92 17.91
N THR A 251 -6.80 -2.57 16.76
CA THR A 251 -7.10 -1.99 15.44
C THR A 251 -8.08 -2.83 14.63
N ARG A 252 -8.83 -3.73 15.30
CA ARG A 252 -9.93 -4.51 14.72
C ARG A 252 -11.19 -4.37 15.55
N GLY A 253 -12.34 -4.61 14.94
CA GLY A 253 -13.64 -4.54 15.58
C GLY A 253 -14.61 -5.54 14.97
N TYR A 254 -15.80 -5.64 15.56
CA TYR A 254 -16.87 -6.49 15.06
C TYR A 254 -17.98 -5.65 14.42
N ASP A 255 -18.22 -5.88 13.14
CA ASP A 255 -19.37 -5.37 12.40
C ASP A 255 -20.52 -6.36 12.55
N ALA A 256 -21.50 -6.03 13.39
CA ALA A 256 -22.65 -6.91 13.65
C ALA A 256 -23.55 -7.08 12.43
N GLY A 257 -23.69 -6.04 11.58
CA GLY A 257 -24.53 -6.08 10.40
C GLY A 257 -23.97 -7.02 9.33
N LYS A 258 -22.65 -6.98 9.11
CA LYS A 258 -21.95 -7.86 8.14
C LYS A 258 -21.43 -9.15 8.77
N LYS A 259 -21.52 -9.30 10.09
CA LYS A 259 -20.93 -10.39 10.90
C LYS A 259 -19.43 -10.56 10.60
N VAL A 260 -18.71 -9.44 10.49
CA VAL A 260 -17.29 -9.40 10.14
C VAL A 260 -16.49 -8.97 11.36
N ASN A 261 -15.54 -9.80 11.80
CA ASN A 261 -14.51 -9.42 12.75
C ASN A 261 -13.24 -9.03 11.99
N GLY A 262 -12.89 -7.74 12.01
CA GLY A 262 -11.75 -7.23 11.27
C GLY A 262 -11.74 -5.71 11.18
N ARG A 263 -11.48 -5.18 9.98
CA ARG A 263 -11.37 -3.75 9.70
C ARG A 263 -12.37 -3.32 8.64
N LYS A 264 -12.69 -2.04 8.63
CA LYS A 264 -13.53 -1.38 7.66
C LYS A 264 -12.70 -0.37 6.88
N ARG A 265 -12.74 -0.49 5.56
CA ARG A 265 -12.01 0.33 4.59
C ARG A 265 -12.97 1.39 4.09
N PHE A 266 -12.77 2.63 4.47
CA PHE A 266 -13.47 3.77 3.92
C PHE A 266 -12.72 4.21 2.67
N LEU A 267 -13.41 4.29 1.53
CA LEU A 267 -12.87 4.84 0.30
C LEU A 267 -13.70 6.04 -0.12
N ILE A 268 -13.03 7.07 -0.63
CA ILE A 268 -13.63 8.07 -1.51
C ILE A 268 -13.02 7.86 -2.88
N THR A 269 -13.86 7.70 -3.88
CA THR A 269 -13.45 7.56 -5.29
C THR A 269 -14.04 8.70 -6.12
N ASP A 270 -13.45 9.01 -7.27
CA ASP A 270 -14.08 9.88 -8.25
C ASP A 270 -15.21 9.15 -9.01
N THR A 271 -15.86 9.83 -9.94
CA THR A 271 -16.92 9.24 -10.78
C THR A 271 -16.44 8.18 -11.78
N LEU A 272 -15.13 8.01 -11.98
CA LEU A 272 -14.53 6.93 -12.78
C LEU A 272 -14.22 5.69 -11.93
N GLY A 273 -14.22 5.84 -10.61
CA GLY A 273 -13.85 4.81 -9.63
C GLY A 273 -12.36 4.80 -9.31
N LEU A 274 -11.63 5.87 -9.64
CA LEU A 274 -10.26 6.05 -9.22
C LEU A 274 -10.23 6.56 -7.78
N LEU A 275 -9.28 6.07 -7.00
CA LEU A 275 -9.21 6.34 -5.57
C LEU A 275 -8.76 7.78 -5.31
N LEU A 276 -9.47 8.48 -4.43
CA LEU A 276 -9.10 9.82 -3.96
C LEU A 276 -8.56 9.75 -2.54
N SER A 277 -9.29 9.08 -1.66
CA SER A 277 -8.92 8.96 -0.24
C SER A 277 -9.19 7.55 0.26
N VAL A 278 -8.35 7.07 1.17
CA VAL A 278 -8.48 5.77 1.81
C VAL A 278 -8.18 5.88 3.29
N LEU A 279 -9.04 5.28 4.12
CA LEU A 279 -8.86 5.21 5.56
C LEU A 279 -9.28 3.83 6.06
N VAL A 280 -8.46 3.21 6.91
CA VAL A 280 -8.75 1.89 7.49
C VAL A 280 -8.96 2.01 9.00
N LEU A 281 -10.15 1.58 9.46
CA LEU A 281 -10.56 1.64 10.86
C LEU A 281 -11.02 0.26 11.37
N PRO A 282 -11.15 0.05 12.69
CA PRO A 282 -11.82 -1.13 13.24
C PRO A 282 -13.23 -1.30 12.64
N ALA A 283 -13.65 -2.55 12.38
CA ALA A 283 -14.94 -2.77 11.69
C ALA A 283 -16.18 -2.37 12.52
N SER A 284 -16.03 -2.17 13.83
CA SER A 284 -17.08 -1.66 14.72
C SER A 284 -17.35 -0.16 14.57
N VAL A 285 -16.46 0.59 13.90
CA VAL A 285 -16.67 2.02 13.67
C VAL A 285 -17.87 2.22 12.75
N GLN A 286 -18.76 3.12 13.13
CA GLN A 286 -19.95 3.45 12.35
C GLN A 286 -19.59 4.25 11.11
N ASP A 287 -20.38 4.10 10.05
CA ASP A 287 -20.05 4.66 8.73
C ASP A 287 -19.97 6.19 8.78
N ARG A 288 -20.89 6.83 9.50
CA ARG A 288 -20.86 8.27 9.79
C ARG A 288 -19.58 8.75 10.48
N ASP A 289 -19.05 7.98 11.44
CA ASP A 289 -17.89 8.40 12.24
C ASP A 289 -16.59 8.21 11.46
N GLY A 290 -16.50 7.11 10.70
CA GLY A 290 -15.39 6.91 9.77
C GLY A 290 -15.43 7.89 8.58
N GLY A 291 -16.63 8.21 8.11
CA GLY A 291 -16.89 9.23 7.09
C GLY A 291 -16.33 10.60 7.48
N ARG A 292 -16.58 11.05 8.71
CA ARG A 292 -16.03 12.32 9.21
C ARG A 292 -14.51 12.34 9.14
N ARG A 293 -13.86 11.25 9.57
CA ARG A 293 -12.39 11.15 9.62
C ARG A 293 -11.78 11.18 8.22
N ILE A 294 -12.28 10.38 7.28
CA ILE A 294 -11.73 10.35 5.91
C ILE A 294 -11.97 11.67 5.17
N MET A 295 -13.04 12.39 5.50
CA MET A 295 -13.34 13.67 4.86
C MET A 295 -12.35 14.79 5.20
N VAL A 296 -11.68 14.73 6.36
CA VAL A 296 -10.69 15.75 6.74
C VAL A 296 -9.53 15.75 5.75
N ASP A 297 -8.86 14.61 5.58
CA ASP A 297 -7.76 14.49 4.61
C ASP A 297 -8.24 14.75 3.18
N HIS A 298 -9.42 14.23 2.83
CA HIS A 298 -10.04 14.44 1.52
C HIS A 298 -10.24 15.92 1.19
N TYR A 299 -10.65 16.73 2.16
CA TYR A 299 -10.92 18.15 1.95
C TYR A 299 -9.68 18.93 1.55
N PHE A 300 -8.53 18.59 2.16
CA PHE A 300 -7.24 19.23 1.88
C PHE A 300 -6.59 18.71 0.60
N ASP A 301 -6.64 17.40 0.37
CA ASP A 301 -6.01 16.77 -0.80
C ASP A 301 -6.79 17.00 -2.10
N HIS A 302 -8.13 17.07 -2.00
CA HIS A 302 -9.06 17.17 -3.13
C HIS A 302 -9.98 18.38 -2.97
N TRP A 303 -9.38 19.56 -2.99
CA TRP A 303 -10.05 20.81 -2.66
C TRP A 303 -11.21 21.20 -3.58
N GLN A 304 -11.27 20.66 -4.81
CA GLN A 304 -12.42 20.88 -5.72
C GLN A 304 -13.57 19.90 -5.48
N CYS A 305 -13.31 18.76 -4.84
CA CYS A 305 -14.30 17.73 -4.63
C CYS A 305 -15.21 18.13 -3.48
N ARG A 306 -16.37 18.73 -3.82
CA ARG A 306 -17.34 19.29 -2.85
C ARG A 306 -18.74 18.69 -2.99
N HIS A 307 -18.83 17.56 -3.68
CA HIS A 307 -20.06 16.81 -3.84
C HIS A 307 -19.79 15.31 -3.72
N LEU A 308 -20.35 14.66 -2.71
CA LEU A 308 -20.17 13.23 -2.46
C LEU A 308 -21.49 12.48 -2.58
N PHE A 309 -21.48 11.35 -3.29
CA PHE A 309 -22.56 10.37 -3.24
C PHE A 309 -22.28 9.36 -2.13
N ALA A 310 -23.28 9.04 -1.32
CA ALA A 310 -23.16 8.08 -0.22
C ALA A 310 -24.41 7.21 -0.09
N ASP A 311 -24.33 6.10 0.63
CA ASP A 311 -25.49 5.28 0.93
C ASP A 311 -26.24 5.74 2.20
N GLY A 312 -27.33 5.03 2.54
CA GLY A 312 -28.14 5.35 3.71
C GLY A 312 -27.40 5.29 5.05
N GLY A 313 -26.24 4.61 5.15
CA GLY A 313 -25.41 4.55 6.34
C GLY A 313 -24.78 5.89 6.73
N PHE A 314 -24.71 6.83 5.79
CA PHE A 314 -24.20 8.18 5.98
C PHE A 314 -25.28 9.24 6.22
N ALA A 315 -26.57 8.87 6.27
CA ALA A 315 -27.64 9.84 6.44
C ALA A 315 -27.63 10.54 7.83
N GLY A 316 -28.33 11.67 7.92
CA GLY A 316 -28.49 12.44 9.16
C GLY A 316 -27.27 13.29 9.48
N ARG A 317 -26.82 13.28 10.75
CA ARG A 317 -25.78 14.18 11.29
C ARG A 317 -24.44 14.22 10.54
N PHE A 318 -24.17 13.24 9.69
CA PHE A 318 -22.99 13.27 8.82
C PHE A 318 -23.18 14.24 7.64
N VAL A 319 -24.36 14.22 7.01
CA VAL A 319 -24.71 15.14 5.91
C VAL A 319 -24.68 16.59 6.40
N ASP A 320 -25.30 16.87 7.56
CA ASP A 320 -25.33 18.21 8.14
C ASP A 320 -23.90 18.70 8.43
N TRP A 321 -23.09 17.88 9.11
CA TRP A 321 -21.70 18.20 9.41
C TRP A 321 -20.84 18.40 8.15
N ALA A 322 -21.04 17.58 7.11
CA ALA A 322 -20.32 17.70 5.85
C ALA A 322 -20.62 19.03 5.16
N GLY A 323 -21.90 19.45 5.14
CA GLY A 323 -22.32 20.73 4.58
C GLY A 323 -21.85 21.94 5.40
N GLU A 324 -22.00 21.88 6.73
CA GLU A 324 -21.70 22.99 7.64
C GLU A 324 -20.20 23.20 7.85
N VAL A 325 -19.45 22.12 8.13
CA VAL A 325 -18.03 22.18 8.50
C VAL A 325 -17.14 22.01 7.27
N MET A 326 -17.35 20.95 6.49
CA MET A 326 -16.48 20.60 5.36
C MET A 326 -16.90 21.27 4.05
N LYS A 327 -17.95 22.10 4.07
CA LYS A 327 -18.52 22.79 2.89
C LYS A 327 -18.73 21.85 1.70
N THR A 328 -19.13 20.62 1.98
CA THR A 328 -19.24 19.53 1.02
C THR A 328 -20.65 18.96 1.07
N SER A 329 -21.34 19.00 -0.06
CA SER A 329 -22.67 18.40 -0.20
C SER A 329 -22.58 16.87 -0.22
N VAL A 330 -23.53 16.19 0.42
CA VAL A 330 -23.62 14.73 0.45
C VAL A 330 -25.01 14.28 0.00
N ASP A 331 -25.07 13.66 -1.16
CA ASP A 331 -26.30 13.09 -1.72
C ASP A 331 -26.45 11.63 -1.28
N ILE A 332 -27.47 11.37 -0.45
CA ILE A 332 -27.80 10.03 0.01
C ILE A 332 -28.60 9.29 -1.07
N VAL A 333 -27.93 8.38 -1.77
CA VAL A 333 -28.53 7.56 -2.83
C VAL A 333 -29.30 6.40 -2.20
N ARG A 334 -30.63 6.55 -2.14
CA ARG A 334 -31.55 5.53 -1.62
C ARG A 334 -32.07 4.64 -2.74
N LYS A 335 -32.46 3.40 -2.39
CA LYS A 335 -33.25 2.56 -3.29
C LYS A 335 -34.63 3.17 -3.50
N ASN A 336 -35.17 3.08 -4.71
CA ASN A 336 -36.52 3.54 -5.00
C ASN A 336 -37.53 2.73 -4.16
N PRO A 337 -38.47 3.39 -3.44
CA PRO A 337 -39.50 2.68 -2.69
C PRO A 337 -40.34 1.81 -3.65
N GLY A 338 -40.27 0.48 -3.50
CA GLY A 338 -41.02 -0.47 -4.34
C GLY A 338 -40.18 -1.25 -5.37
N GLN A 339 -38.87 -0.97 -5.49
CA GLN A 339 -38.00 -1.69 -6.41
C GLN A 339 -37.81 -3.16 -5.99
N ARG A 340 -38.27 -4.10 -6.83
CA ARG A 340 -38.00 -5.54 -6.71
C ARG A 340 -36.89 -5.93 -7.68
N GLY A 341 -35.81 -6.52 -7.17
CA GLY A 341 -34.64 -6.91 -7.98
C GLY A 341 -33.48 -5.91 -7.91
N PHE A 342 -32.39 -6.22 -8.62
CA PHE A 342 -31.20 -5.36 -8.69
C PHE A 342 -31.40 -4.28 -9.77
N GLU A 343 -31.39 -3.01 -9.35
CA GLU A 343 -31.28 -1.85 -10.25
C GLU A 343 -30.02 -1.10 -9.80
N ALA A 344 -29.14 -0.80 -10.76
CA ALA A 344 -27.92 -0.08 -10.48
C ALA A 344 -28.27 1.36 -10.07
N LEU A 345 -28.08 1.69 -8.81
CA LEU A 345 -28.25 3.05 -8.33
C LEU A 345 -27.23 3.96 -9.03
N PRO A 346 -27.66 5.09 -9.62
CA PRO A 346 -26.75 5.98 -10.33
C PRO A 346 -25.53 6.32 -9.47
N LYS A 347 -24.33 6.13 -10.03
CA LYS A 347 -23.02 6.45 -9.45
C LYS A 347 -22.58 5.63 -8.22
N ARG A 348 -23.46 4.93 -7.49
CA ARG A 348 -23.06 4.10 -6.33
C ARG A 348 -22.28 2.84 -6.72
N TRP A 349 -22.61 2.26 -7.87
CA TRP A 349 -21.94 1.06 -8.38
C TRP A 349 -20.43 1.29 -8.67
N VAL A 350 -20.00 2.54 -8.80
CA VAL A 350 -18.62 2.91 -9.15
C VAL A 350 -17.65 2.51 -8.03
N VAL A 351 -17.94 2.90 -6.78
CA VAL A 351 -17.08 2.56 -5.62
C VAL A 351 -17.16 1.06 -5.28
N GLU A 352 -18.32 0.44 -5.45
CA GLU A 352 -18.49 -1.01 -5.28
C GLU A 352 -17.64 -1.81 -6.30
N ARG A 353 -17.57 -1.33 -7.54
CA ARG A 353 -16.67 -1.86 -8.56
C ARG A 353 -15.21 -1.64 -8.17
N THR A 354 -14.85 -0.48 -7.63
CA THR A 354 -13.49 -0.23 -7.12
C THR A 354 -13.13 -1.20 -6.00
N PHE A 355 -14.05 -1.50 -5.07
CA PHE A 355 -13.84 -2.54 -4.07
C PHE A 355 -13.60 -3.92 -4.69
N SER A 356 -14.29 -4.25 -5.78
CA SER A 356 -14.07 -5.50 -6.51
C SER A 356 -12.69 -5.55 -7.17
N TRP A 357 -12.23 -4.45 -7.77
CA TRP A 357 -10.87 -4.35 -8.30
C TRP A 357 -9.82 -4.54 -7.20
N ILE A 358 -9.98 -3.86 -6.07
CA ILE A 358 -9.08 -3.96 -4.92
C ILE A 358 -9.06 -5.41 -4.38
N THR A 359 -10.23 -6.05 -4.25
CA THR A 359 -10.36 -7.42 -3.70
C THR A 359 -9.81 -8.48 -4.65
N ALA A 360 -9.73 -8.20 -5.96
CA ALA A 360 -9.07 -9.08 -6.93
C ALA A 360 -7.56 -9.24 -6.66
N HIS A 361 -6.94 -8.28 -5.96
CA HIS A 361 -5.62 -8.47 -5.39
C HIS A 361 -5.73 -9.32 -4.12
N ARG A 362 -5.24 -10.56 -4.17
CA ARG A 362 -5.50 -11.59 -3.15
C ARG A 362 -5.10 -11.15 -1.75
N ARG A 363 -4.08 -10.29 -1.62
CA ARG A 363 -3.65 -9.73 -0.32
C ARG A 363 -4.75 -8.92 0.37
N LEU A 364 -5.67 -8.35 -0.40
CA LEU A 364 -6.74 -7.49 0.10
C LEU A 364 -8.08 -8.21 0.25
N ALA A 365 -8.18 -9.50 -0.07
CA ALA A 365 -9.39 -10.29 0.22
C ALA A 365 -9.65 -10.47 1.73
N ARG A 366 -8.58 -10.41 2.53
CA ARG A 366 -8.58 -10.41 4.00
C ARG A 366 -7.52 -9.43 4.47
N ASP A 367 -7.71 -8.75 5.60
CA ASP A 367 -6.63 -7.90 6.14
C ASP A 367 -5.63 -8.75 6.91
N TYR A 368 -4.36 -8.73 6.48
CA TYR A 368 -3.24 -9.42 7.13
C TYR A 368 -2.30 -8.46 7.88
N GLU A 369 -2.51 -7.15 7.75
CA GLU A 369 -1.53 -6.15 8.14
C GLU A 369 -1.66 -5.77 9.61
N ARG A 370 -0.53 -5.67 10.30
CA ARG A 370 -0.50 -5.26 11.72
C ARG A 370 -0.99 -3.83 11.89
N LYS A 371 -0.58 -2.90 11.01
CA LYS A 371 -0.95 -1.48 11.06
C LYS A 371 -2.00 -1.13 9.99
N PRO A 372 -3.02 -0.31 10.30
CA PRO A 372 -3.98 0.19 9.31
C PRO A 372 -3.32 0.91 8.12
N ALA A 373 -2.33 1.77 8.37
CA ALA A 373 -1.60 2.50 7.32
C ALA A 373 -0.93 1.57 6.28
N THR A 374 -0.45 0.40 6.72
CA THR A 374 0.10 -0.62 5.81
C THR A 374 -1.00 -1.22 4.93
N SER A 375 -2.19 -1.45 5.47
CA SER A 375 -3.38 -1.90 4.72
C SER A 375 -3.80 -0.87 3.67
N GLU A 376 -3.83 0.41 4.05
CA GLU A 376 -4.10 1.54 3.15
C GLU A 376 -3.07 1.62 2.00
N THR A 377 -1.81 1.35 2.30
CA THR A 377 -0.75 1.33 1.30
C THR A 377 -0.90 0.19 0.30
N PHE A 378 -1.32 -0.99 0.74
CA PHE A 378 -1.66 -2.08 -0.19
C PHE A 378 -2.88 -1.74 -1.05
N ILE A 379 -3.87 -1.02 -0.52
CA ILE A 379 -4.99 -0.51 -1.31
C ILE A 379 -4.50 0.44 -2.41
N ARG A 380 -3.59 1.37 -2.09
CA ARG A 380 -2.96 2.25 -3.09
C ARG A 380 -2.16 1.46 -4.13
N LEU A 381 -1.40 0.43 -3.72
CA LEU A 381 -0.67 -0.45 -4.64
C LEU A 381 -1.58 -1.23 -5.59
N ALA A 382 -2.73 -1.70 -5.11
CA ALA A 382 -3.75 -2.34 -5.95
C ALA A 382 -4.29 -1.36 -7.01
N MET A 383 -4.55 -0.11 -6.62
CA MET A 383 -5.00 0.92 -7.55
C MET A 383 -3.92 1.35 -8.54
N ILE A 384 -2.66 1.53 -8.10
CA ILE A 384 -1.49 1.74 -8.97
C ILE A 384 -1.45 0.63 -10.02
N ARG A 385 -1.47 -0.62 -9.57
CA ARG A 385 -1.39 -1.77 -10.46
C ARG A 385 -2.55 -1.80 -11.47
N THR A 386 -3.75 -1.44 -11.04
CA THR A 386 -4.94 -1.37 -11.89
C THR A 386 -4.80 -0.27 -12.95
N MET A 387 -4.33 0.92 -12.59
CA MET A 387 -4.15 2.05 -13.50
C MET A 387 -3.01 1.79 -14.51
N VAL A 388 -1.86 1.32 -14.03
CA VAL A 388 -0.71 1.00 -14.88
C VAL A 388 -1.05 -0.03 -15.97
N ARG A 389 -1.90 -1.02 -15.65
CA ARG A 389 -2.41 -2.02 -16.62
C ARG A 389 -3.37 -1.47 -17.68
N ARG A 390 -3.91 -0.27 -17.48
CA ARG A 390 -4.92 0.37 -18.35
C ARG A 390 -4.30 1.48 -19.18
N LEU A 391 -3.41 2.26 -18.59
CA LEU A 391 -2.81 3.45 -19.19
C LEU A 391 -2.15 3.21 -20.55
N PRO A 392 -1.31 2.18 -20.79
CA PRO A 392 -0.74 1.95 -22.11
C PRO A 392 -1.80 1.76 -23.21
N ARG A 393 -2.92 1.12 -22.88
CA ARG A 393 -4.04 0.98 -23.82
C ARG A 393 -4.73 2.32 -24.03
N GLN A 394 -5.00 3.10 -22.99
CA GLN A 394 -5.62 4.43 -23.10
C GLN A 394 -4.74 5.40 -23.93
N LEU A 395 -3.43 5.37 -23.72
CA LEU A 395 -2.45 6.13 -24.50
C LEU A 395 -2.50 5.74 -25.98
N ALA A 396 -2.49 4.43 -26.28
CA ALA A 396 -2.61 3.95 -27.65
C ALA A 396 -3.92 4.41 -28.33
N HIS A 397 -5.05 4.46 -27.61
CA HIS A 397 -6.34 4.93 -28.16
C HIS A 397 -6.42 6.46 -28.32
N SER A 398 -5.74 7.22 -27.46
CA SER A 398 -5.73 8.69 -27.51
C SER A 398 -4.72 9.25 -28.53
N GLY A 399 -3.96 8.39 -29.22
CA GLY A 399 -2.92 8.80 -30.16
C GLY A 399 -1.67 9.37 -29.49
N GLN A 400 -1.57 9.30 -28.17
CA GLN A 400 -0.38 9.71 -27.41
C GLN A 400 0.56 8.51 -27.28
N THR A 401 1.77 8.61 -27.83
CA THR A 401 2.78 7.56 -27.66
C THR A 401 3.34 7.60 -26.23
N THR A 402 3.48 6.43 -25.60
CA THR A 402 4.30 6.29 -24.38
C THR A 402 5.71 6.78 -24.67
N PRO A 403 6.37 7.52 -23.77
CA PRO A 403 7.76 7.91 -23.97
C PRO A 403 8.61 6.65 -24.13
N SER A 404 9.10 6.42 -25.34
CA SER A 404 9.95 5.29 -25.66
C SER A 404 11.37 5.56 -25.16
N THR A 405 11.87 4.70 -24.28
CA THR A 405 13.27 4.69 -23.86
C THR A 405 14.15 4.09 -24.95
N THR A 406 14.30 4.75 -26.09
CA THR A 406 15.32 4.40 -27.08
C THR A 406 15.74 5.61 -27.91
N GLU A 407 16.74 6.35 -27.45
CA GLU A 407 17.73 7.01 -28.32
C GLU A 407 18.92 7.49 -27.47
N GLY A 408 19.74 6.51 -27.06
CA GLY A 408 21.05 6.75 -26.48
C GLY A 408 22.12 6.23 -27.41
N SER A 409 22.82 7.17 -28.07
CA SER A 409 24.12 7.00 -28.73
C SER A 409 24.12 6.40 -30.14
N ARG A 410 23.86 7.25 -31.13
CA ARG A 410 24.65 7.27 -32.37
C ARG A 410 25.12 8.70 -32.66
N ASN A 411 26.43 8.78 -32.91
CA ASN A 411 27.21 9.90 -33.47
C ASN A 411 27.62 11.02 -32.51
N LYS A 412 28.93 11.04 -32.20
CA LYS A 412 29.84 12.04 -32.79
C LYS A 412 31.24 11.44 -32.97
N ILE A 413 31.82 11.88 -34.08
CA ILE A 413 33.09 11.52 -34.75
C ILE A 413 34.30 11.80 -33.86
#